data_AF-A0A7S1ABX8-F1
#
_entry.id   AF-A0A7S1ABX8-F1
#
_cell.length_a   1.000
_cell.length_b   1.000
_cell.length_c   1.000
_cell.angle_alpha   90.00
_cell.angle_beta   90.00
_cell.angle_gamma   90.00
#
_symmetry.space_group_name_H-M   'P 1'
#
loop_
_entity.id
_entity.type
_entity.pdbx_description
1 polymer ?
#
loop_
_entity_poly.entity_id
_entity_poly.type
_entity_poly.pdbx_seq_one_letter_code
_entity_poly.pdbx_strand_id
1 'polypeptide(L)'
;NSFSPRCRALSGLLMLRSKCCTCVEGQRESEVINAEVGEDDADGVIEFEVVLDRRNGTRLGIGVMQDEVSQMLLITQVESGDHAAAHWNVSHPKIIRIDDDDMIVAVNGKRGMLEIVEECRQHKILNIILRRSRLHGNTFEQHLQRQRRHLAAGR
;
A
#
# COMPACT_ATOMS: atom_id res chain seq x y z
N ASN A 1 -7.28 -44.40 -7.59
CA ASN A 1 -8.65 -44.73 -8.04
C ASN A 1 -9.41 -45.40 -6.91
N SER A 2 -10.15 -44.62 -6.10
CA SER A 2 -11.40 -45.03 -5.41
C SER A 2 -11.76 -43.98 -4.35
N PHE A 3 -12.82 -43.22 -4.63
CA PHE A 3 -13.46 -42.27 -3.73
C PHE A 3 -14.26 -43.03 -2.65
N SER A 4 -14.26 -42.49 -1.42
CA SER A 4 -15.15 -42.90 -0.33
C SER A 4 -16.26 -41.85 -0.13
N PRO A 5 -17.47 -42.24 0.31
CA PRO A 5 -18.73 -41.60 -0.06
C PRO A 5 -19.31 -40.76 1.10
N ARG A 6 -19.57 -39.46 0.88
CA ARG A 6 -20.42 -38.69 1.81
C ARG A 6 -20.97 -37.38 1.22
N CYS A 7 -21.77 -37.49 0.16
CA CYS A 7 -22.75 -36.46 -0.20
C CYS A 7 -24.11 -37.13 -0.43
N ARG A 8 -24.86 -37.35 0.65
CA ARG A 8 -26.28 -37.69 0.57
C ARG A 8 -27.09 -36.47 1.01
N ALA A 9 -28.01 -36.10 0.12
CA ALA A 9 -29.25 -35.38 0.35
C ALA A 9 -29.15 -33.97 0.93
N LEU A 10 -29.38 -32.97 0.08
CA LEU A 10 -30.61 -32.19 0.15
C LEU A 10 -31.06 -31.85 -1.28
N SER A 11 -32.35 -32.11 -1.51
CA SER A 11 -33.04 -32.08 -2.78
C SER A 11 -33.52 -30.67 -3.11
N GLY A 12 -33.37 -30.23 -4.35
CA GLY A 12 -34.02 -29.03 -4.89
C GLY A 12 -33.27 -28.48 -6.08
N LEU A 13 -33.80 -28.75 -7.28
CA LEU A 13 -33.48 -28.19 -8.61
C LEU A 13 -32.61 -26.90 -8.59
N LEU A 14 -31.49 -26.79 -9.31
CA LEU A 14 -31.43 -26.84 -10.77
C LEU A 14 -29.98 -27.18 -11.20
N MET A 15 -29.82 -28.17 -12.08
CA MET A 15 -28.55 -28.37 -12.79
C MET A 15 -28.32 -27.23 -13.78
N LEU A 16 -27.11 -26.68 -13.84
CA LEU A 16 -26.42 -26.47 -15.12
C LEU A 16 -24.89 -26.40 -14.92
N ARG A 17 -24.28 -27.57 -15.16
CA ARG A 17 -23.02 -27.79 -15.90
C ARG A 17 -21.75 -27.01 -15.54
N SER A 18 -20.78 -27.81 -15.08
CA SER A 18 -19.41 -27.89 -15.63
C SER A 18 -18.40 -26.80 -15.27
N LYS A 19 -17.65 -27.03 -14.18
CA LYS A 19 -16.24 -27.50 -14.23
C LYS A 19 -15.71 -27.71 -12.80
N CYS A 20 -15.01 -28.84 -12.64
CA CYS A 20 -14.25 -29.25 -11.47
C CYS A 20 -13.08 -28.28 -11.21
N CYS A 21 -12.79 -27.98 -9.94
CA CYS A 21 -11.48 -27.51 -9.50
C CYS A 21 -11.19 -28.03 -8.09
N THR A 22 -10.41 -29.10 -8.01
CA THR A 22 -9.44 -29.31 -6.93
C THR A 22 -8.46 -28.15 -6.91
N CYS A 23 -8.66 -27.19 -6.00
CA CYS A 23 -7.64 -26.24 -5.58
C CYS A 23 -7.82 -26.10 -4.06
N VAL A 24 -6.96 -26.76 -3.28
CA VAL A 24 -5.75 -26.18 -2.69
C VAL A 24 -6.13 -25.27 -1.52
N GLU A 25 -5.67 -25.71 -0.35
CA GLU A 25 -5.59 -24.98 0.91
C GLU A 25 -5.24 -23.52 0.68
N GLY A 26 -6.00 -22.63 1.31
CA GLY A 26 -5.72 -21.21 1.23
C GLY A 26 -6.89 -20.36 1.67
N GLN A 27 -7.46 -20.64 2.85
CA GLN A 27 -8.15 -19.60 3.59
C GLN A 27 -7.10 -18.53 3.97
N ARG A 28 -6.78 -17.63 3.04
CA ARG A 28 -6.45 -16.25 3.43
C ARG A 28 -7.80 -15.56 3.47
N GLU A 29 -8.46 -15.73 4.61
CA GLU A 29 -9.43 -14.73 5.05
C GLU A 29 -8.74 -13.39 4.85
N SER A 30 -9.34 -12.60 3.97
CA SER A 30 -8.97 -11.20 3.84
C SER A 30 -9.40 -10.59 5.15
N GLU A 31 -8.48 -10.58 6.13
CA GLU A 31 -8.57 -9.72 7.29
C GLU A 31 -8.62 -8.31 6.74
N VAL A 32 -9.84 -7.84 6.54
CA VAL A 32 -10.19 -6.43 6.58
C VAL A 32 -9.58 -5.92 7.88
N ILE A 33 -8.38 -5.35 7.77
CA ILE A 33 -7.82 -4.47 8.80
C ILE A 33 -8.89 -3.41 9.04
N ASN A 34 -9.62 -3.59 10.13
CA ASN A 34 -10.41 -2.55 10.72
C ASN A 34 -9.42 -1.42 10.98
N ALA A 35 -9.46 -0.38 10.15
CA ALA A 35 -8.87 0.89 10.48
C ALA A 35 -9.65 1.41 11.68
N GLU A 36 -9.24 0.99 12.87
CA GLU A 36 -9.63 1.60 14.13
C GLU A 36 -9.09 3.03 14.04
N VAL A 37 -9.95 3.92 13.57
CA VAL A 37 -9.65 5.35 13.50
C VAL A 37 -9.55 5.79 14.96
N GLY A 38 -8.31 5.86 15.46
CA GLY A 38 -8.02 6.39 16.78
C GLY A 38 -8.64 7.78 16.90
N GLU A 39 -9.60 7.91 17.80
CA GLU A 39 -10.21 9.18 18.17
C GLU A 39 -9.22 9.94 19.06
N ASP A 40 -8.16 10.55 18.52
CA ASP A 40 -7.40 11.63 19.19
C ASP A 40 -6.25 12.15 18.28
N ASP A 41 -6.55 12.92 17.22
CA ASP A 41 -5.53 13.71 16.52
C ASP A 41 -6.10 15.03 15.99
N ALA A 42 -5.80 16.12 16.68
CA ALA A 42 -6.18 17.49 16.38
C ALA A 42 -5.55 18.07 15.08
N ASP A 43 -4.81 17.25 14.31
CA ASP A 43 -3.99 17.71 13.18
C ASP A 43 -4.45 17.17 11.81
N GLY A 44 -5.57 16.42 11.76
CA GLY A 44 -6.13 15.94 10.50
C GLY A 44 -5.21 14.98 9.74
N VAL A 45 -4.36 14.22 10.42
CA VAL A 45 -3.47 13.23 9.82
C VAL A 45 -4.15 11.87 9.79
N ILE A 46 -3.95 11.10 8.72
CA ILE A 46 -4.41 9.73 8.55
C ILE A 46 -3.18 8.85 8.31
N GLU A 47 -3.01 7.82 9.12
CA GLU A 47 -2.05 6.76 8.85
C GLU A 47 -2.78 5.50 8.39
N PHE A 48 -2.25 4.82 7.37
CA PHE A 48 -2.83 3.59 6.85
C PHE A 48 -1.75 2.64 6.34
N GLU A 49 -2.05 1.34 6.41
CA GLU A 49 -1.15 0.27 5.97
C GLU A 49 -1.42 -0.12 4.52
N VAL A 50 -0.33 -0.37 3.78
CA VAL A 50 -0.33 -0.77 2.39
C VAL A 50 0.60 -1.96 2.20
N VAL A 51 0.08 -3.06 1.65
CA VAL A 51 0.84 -4.30 1.49
C VAL A 51 1.17 -4.53 0.02
N LEU A 52 2.44 -4.33 -0.36
CA LEU A 52 2.89 -4.51 -1.74
C LEU A 52 3.67 -5.81 -1.90
N ASP A 53 3.20 -6.69 -2.77
CA ASP A 53 3.90 -7.94 -3.09
C ASP A 53 4.90 -7.73 -4.25
N ARG A 54 6.19 -7.86 -3.95
CA ARG A 54 7.27 -7.77 -4.93
C ARG A 54 8.08 -9.05 -5.09
N ARG A 55 7.58 -10.19 -4.59
CA ARG A 55 8.26 -11.48 -4.71
C ARG A 55 8.49 -11.90 -6.17
N ASN A 56 7.64 -11.43 -7.08
CA ASN A 56 7.72 -11.76 -8.50
C ASN A 56 8.77 -10.91 -9.27
N GLY A 57 9.54 -10.06 -8.57
CA GLY A 57 10.49 -9.15 -9.21
C GLY A 57 9.85 -7.91 -9.84
N THR A 58 8.55 -7.70 -9.63
CA THR A 58 7.83 -6.52 -10.13
C THR A 58 8.41 -5.24 -9.52
N ARG A 59 8.53 -4.20 -10.34
CA ARG A 59 8.95 -2.87 -9.89
C ARG A 59 7.92 -2.32 -8.91
N LEU A 60 8.37 -1.54 -7.93
CA LEU A 60 7.50 -0.88 -6.94
C LEU A 60 6.58 0.14 -7.63
N GLY A 61 7.15 0.95 -8.53
CA GLY A 61 6.44 2.01 -9.25
C GLY A 61 6.12 3.22 -8.38
N ILE A 62 6.97 3.53 -7.40
CA ILE A 62 6.85 4.69 -6.51
C ILE A 62 8.18 5.45 -6.56
N GLY A 63 8.11 6.74 -6.90
CA GLY A 63 9.18 7.71 -6.75
C GLY A 63 9.14 8.32 -5.35
N VAL A 64 10.29 8.33 -4.68
CA VAL A 64 10.42 8.90 -3.33
C VAL A 64 11.48 9.99 -3.30
N MET A 65 11.25 11.03 -2.51
CA MET A 65 12.20 12.08 -2.20
C MET A 65 12.47 12.11 -0.71
N GLN A 66 13.73 12.28 -0.34
CA GLN A 66 14.13 12.45 1.06
C GLN A 66 13.83 13.88 1.48
N ASP A 67 13.04 14.06 2.53
CA ASP A 67 12.85 15.37 3.14
C ASP A 67 13.80 15.51 4.33
N GLU A 68 14.77 16.42 4.21
CA GLU A 68 15.78 16.63 5.25
C GLU A 68 15.19 17.25 6.52
N VAL A 69 14.04 17.92 6.43
CA VAL A 69 13.41 18.59 7.58
C VAL A 69 12.64 17.60 8.45
N SER A 70 11.77 16.79 7.83
CA SER A 70 10.97 15.78 8.54
C SER A 70 11.70 14.45 8.75
N GLN A 71 12.86 14.25 8.10
CA GLN A 71 13.61 12.99 8.09
C GLN A 71 12.76 11.80 7.61
N MET A 72 11.81 12.07 6.71
CA MET A 72 10.88 11.08 6.15
C MET A 72 11.02 11.00 4.63
N LEU A 73 10.45 9.95 4.05
CA LEU A 73 10.38 9.75 2.61
C LEU A 73 9.02 10.21 2.10
N LEU A 74 9.02 11.25 1.26
CA LEU A 74 7.83 11.75 0.59
C LEU A 74 7.65 11.03 -0.75
N ILE A 75 6.45 10.56 -1.04
CA ILE A 75 6.08 10.03 -2.35
C ILE A 75 5.87 11.22 -3.28
N THR A 76 6.73 11.35 -4.28
CA THR A 76 6.64 12.43 -5.28
C THR A 76 5.90 12.01 -6.53
N GLN A 77 5.86 10.70 -6.80
CA GLN A 77 5.24 10.17 -7.99
C GLN A 77 4.83 8.73 -7.76
N VAL A 78 3.62 8.39 -8.18
CA VAL A 78 3.20 7.00 -8.36
C VAL A 78 3.19 6.77 -9.88
N GLU A 79 4.01 5.83 -10.37
CA GLU A 79 3.99 5.46 -11.79
C GLU A 79 2.58 4.91 -12.14
N SER A 80 2.24 4.87 -13.42
CA SER A 80 1.04 4.18 -13.90
C SER A 80 1.47 3.02 -14.80
N GLY A 81 0.91 1.82 -14.60
CA GLY A 81 1.23 0.64 -15.40
C GLY A 81 1.24 -0.66 -14.62
N ASP A 82 2.07 -1.61 -15.05
CA ASP A 82 2.18 -2.96 -14.48
C ASP A 82 3.22 -3.00 -13.35
N HIS A 83 2.90 -2.36 -12.22
CA HIS A 83 3.77 -2.30 -11.04
C HIS A 83 2.97 -2.47 -9.74
N ALA A 84 3.66 -2.86 -8.67
CA ALA A 84 3.02 -3.26 -7.41
C ALA A 84 2.08 -2.18 -6.84
N ALA A 85 2.50 -0.91 -6.87
CA ALA A 85 1.69 0.20 -6.39
C ALA A 85 0.40 0.43 -7.20
N ALA A 86 0.44 0.32 -8.54
CA ALA A 86 -0.76 0.47 -9.37
C ALA A 86 -1.74 -0.66 -9.14
N HIS A 87 -1.25 -1.91 -9.05
CA HIS A 87 -2.08 -3.08 -8.73
C HIS A 87 -2.79 -2.92 -7.38
N TRP A 88 -2.07 -2.42 -6.38
CA TRP A 88 -2.66 -2.09 -5.08
C TRP A 88 -3.74 -1.00 -5.20
N ASN A 89 -3.44 0.11 -5.88
CA ASN A 89 -4.37 1.22 -6.03
C ASN A 89 -5.66 0.83 -6.78
N VAL A 90 -5.59 -0.08 -7.76
CA VAL A 90 -6.75 -0.58 -8.49
C VAL A 90 -7.60 -1.52 -7.64
N SER A 91 -6.97 -2.33 -6.78
CA SER A 91 -7.66 -3.30 -5.91
C SER A 91 -8.25 -2.68 -4.65
N HIS A 92 -7.91 -1.43 -4.31
CA HIS A 92 -8.33 -0.78 -3.08
C HIS A 92 -9.21 0.47 -3.30
N PRO A 93 -10.07 0.81 -2.30
CA PRO A 93 -10.89 2.01 -2.32
C PRO A 93 -10.06 3.28 -2.40
N LYS A 94 -10.62 4.33 -3.03
CA LYS A 94 -9.93 5.62 -3.24
C LYS A 94 -9.35 6.26 -1.97
N ILE A 95 -9.96 6.01 -0.81
CA ILE A 95 -9.55 6.63 0.45
C ILE A 95 -8.20 6.13 0.98
N ILE A 96 -7.79 4.91 0.62
CA ILE A 96 -6.52 4.28 1.02
C ILE A 96 -5.57 4.03 -0.16
N ARG A 97 -5.83 4.67 -1.31
CA ARG A 97 -4.91 4.60 -2.45
C ARG A 97 -3.64 5.35 -2.11
N ILE A 98 -2.51 4.81 -2.55
CA ILE A 98 -1.23 5.50 -2.55
C ILE A 98 -1.33 6.65 -3.55
N ASP A 99 -1.04 7.85 -3.09
CA ASP A 99 -1.08 9.07 -3.90
C ASP A 99 0.27 9.78 -3.81
N ASP A 100 0.50 10.75 -4.69
CA ASP A 100 1.55 11.71 -4.46
C ASP A 100 1.25 12.55 -3.21
N ASP A 101 2.29 13.04 -2.53
CA ASP A 101 2.22 13.73 -1.23
C ASP A 101 2.04 12.82 0.01
N ASP A 102 1.94 11.50 -0.18
CA ASP A 102 1.97 10.55 0.94
C ASP A 102 3.38 10.42 1.54
N MET A 103 3.46 10.34 2.87
CA MET A 103 4.73 10.13 3.57
C MET A 103 4.88 8.68 4.01
N ILE A 104 6.01 8.06 3.70
CA ILE A 104 6.34 6.71 4.19
C ILE A 104 6.92 6.84 5.59
N VAL A 105 6.19 6.31 6.57
CA VAL A 105 6.58 6.31 7.98
C VAL A 105 7.36 5.05 8.35
N ALA A 106 6.95 3.91 7.81
CA ALA A 106 7.62 2.65 8.05
C ALA A 106 7.46 1.65 6.91
N VAL A 107 8.41 0.73 6.78
CA VAL A 107 8.30 -0.44 5.88
C VAL A 107 8.76 -1.68 6.63
N ASN A 108 7.90 -2.69 6.75
CA ASN A 108 8.16 -3.93 7.50
C ASN A 108 8.69 -3.68 8.93
N GLY A 109 8.12 -2.67 9.61
CA GLY A 109 8.55 -2.25 10.95
C GLY A 109 9.84 -1.41 11.00
N LYS A 110 10.50 -1.17 9.86
CA LYS A 110 11.64 -0.26 9.77
C LYS A 110 11.17 1.17 9.63
N ARG A 111 11.67 2.06 10.50
CA ARG A 111 11.32 3.50 10.52
C ARG A 111 12.47 4.41 10.09
N GLY A 112 13.71 3.91 10.06
CA GLY A 112 14.86 4.68 9.62
C GLY A 112 14.82 4.89 8.10
N MET A 113 15.02 6.12 7.64
CA MET A 113 15.00 6.46 6.20
C MET A 113 15.89 5.54 5.35
N LEU A 114 17.14 5.30 5.78
CA LEU A 114 18.07 4.40 5.08
C LEU A 114 17.59 2.95 5.11
N GLU A 115 17.06 2.48 6.24
CA GLU A 115 16.52 1.13 6.37
C GLU A 115 15.31 0.93 5.48
N ILE A 116 14.42 1.93 5.41
CA ILE A 116 13.25 1.92 4.54
C ILE A 116 13.67 1.83 3.07
N VAL A 117 14.64 2.63 2.64
CA VAL A 117 15.13 2.59 1.25
C VAL A 117 15.70 1.21 0.92
N GLU A 118 16.49 0.63 1.83
CA GLU A 118 17.09 -0.69 1.61
C GLU A 118 16.05 -1.81 1.61
N GLU A 119 15.06 -1.72 2.50
CA GLU A 119 13.93 -2.63 2.57
C GLU A 119 13.09 -2.57 1.29
N CYS A 120 12.85 -1.36 0.78
CA CYS A 120 12.19 -1.11 -0.50
C CYS A 120 13.02 -1.55 -1.71
N ARG A 121 14.27 -1.99 -1.58
CA ARG A 121 15.03 -2.59 -2.69
C ARG A 121 14.86 -4.10 -2.78
N GLN A 122 14.38 -4.74 -1.72
CA GLN A 122 14.25 -6.19 -1.65
C GLN A 122 13.02 -6.69 -2.41
N HIS A 123 13.14 -7.88 -3.03
CA HIS A 123 12.05 -8.57 -3.73
C HIS A 123 11.24 -9.43 -2.76
N LYS A 124 10.50 -8.79 -1.86
CA LYS A 124 9.65 -9.46 -0.88
C LYS A 124 8.33 -8.71 -0.69
N ILE A 125 7.49 -9.21 0.21
CA ILE A 125 6.28 -8.49 0.62
C ILE A 125 6.72 -7.29 1.47
N LEU A 126 6.22 -6.11 1.13
CA LEU A 126 6.50 -4.86 1.81
C LEU A 126 5.22 -4.36 2.47
N ASN A 127 5.21 -4.34 3.81
CA ASN A 127 4.15 -3.73 4.61
C ASN A 127 4.55 -2.28 4.88
N ILE A 128 3.96 -1.36 4.14
CA ILE A 128 4.28 0.06 4.14
C ILE A 128 3.24 0.79 4.98
N ILE A 129 3.68 1.57 5.96
CA ILE A 129 2.81 2.49 6.71
C ILE A 129 2.96 3.87 6.06
N LEU A 130 1.86 4.34 5.47
CA LEU A 130 1.77 5.66 4.86
C LEU A 130 1.04 6.62 5.80
N ARG A 131 1.44 7.89 5.72
CA ARG A 131 0.83 8.99 6.43
C ARG A 131 0.43 10.07 5.44
N ARG A 132 -0.86 10.39 5.45
CA ARG A 132 -1.47 11.46 4.65
C ARG A 132 -2.05 12.50 5.58
N SER A 133 -1.76 13.77 5.35
CA SER A 133 -2.45 14.84 6.07
C SER A 133 -3.63 15.37 5.26
N ARG A 134 -4.81 15.43 5.87
CA ARG A 134 -6.06 15.94 5.26
C ARG A 134 -6.00 17.45 4.97
N LEU A 135 -5.03 18.16 5.55
CA LEU A 135 -4.84 19.59 5.34
C LEU A 135 -3.92 19.90 4.14
N HIS A 136 -3.26 18.88 3.59
CA HIS A 136 -2.19 19.02 2.58
C HIS A 136 -2.71 19.10 1.14
N GLY A 137 -3.83 19.82 0.93
CA GLY A 137 -4.42 20.01 -0.40
C GLY A 137 -3.65 20.94 -1.35
N ASN A 138 -2.39 21.31 -1.06
CA ASN A 138 -1.58 22.25 -1.86
C ASN A 138 -0.05 22.11 -1.65
N THR A 139 0.46 21.01 -1.08
CA THR A 139 1.81 20.98 -0.51
C THR A 139 2.92 20.86 -1.53
N PHE A 140 2.71 20.27 -2.71
CA PHE A 140 3.78 20.12 -3.70
C PHE A 140 4.40 21.46 -4.09
N GLU A 141 3.58 22.50 -4.36
CA GLU A 141 4.10 23.85 -4.59
C GLU A 141 4.73 24.48 -3.35
N GLN A 142 4.17 24.26 -2.17
CA GLN A 142 4.73 24.85 -0.93
C GLN A 142 6.06 24.21 -0.54
N HIS A 143 6.20 22.91 -0.72
CA HIS A 143 7.44 22.16 -0.49
C HIS A 143 8.51 22.56 -1.51
N LEU A 144 8.15 22.63 -2.80
CA LEU A 144 9.05 23.11 -3.85
C LEU A 144 9.43 24.58 -3.65
N GLN A 145 8.52 25.43 -3.18
CA GLN A 145 8.81 26.83 -2.83
C GLN A 145 9.71 26.93 -1.59
N ARG A 146 9.56 26.07 -0.58
CA ARG A 146 10.47 26.01 0.58
C ARG A 146 11.88 25.57 0.18
N GLN A 147 12.01 24.51 -0.62
CA GLN A 147 13.31 24.08 -1.14
C GLN A 147 13.97 25.17 -2.01
N ARG A 148 13.18 25.85 -2.86
CA ARG A 148 13.66 27.00 -3.67
C ARG A 148 14.09 28.20 -2.82
N ARG A 149 13.41 28.48 -1.71
CA ARG A 149 13.79 29.57 -0.78
C ARG A 149 15.10 29.25 -0.05
N HIS A 150 15.32 28.00 0.34
CA HIS A 150 16.59 27.59 0.94
C HIS A 150 17.78 27.73 -0.01
N LEU A 151 17.61 27.40 -1.30
CA LEU A 151 18.63 27.58 -2.32
C LEU A 151 18.89 29.06 -2.68
N ALA A 152 17.91 29.94 -2.50
CA ALA A 152 18.04 31.37 -2.80
C ALA A 152 18.65 32.21 -1.66
N ALA A 153 18.60 31.72 -0.41
CA ALA A 153 19.10 32.44 0.77
C ALA A 153 20.60 32.20 1.07
N GLY A 154 21.29 31.41 0.25
CA GLY A 154 22.72 31.10 0.39
C GLY A 154 23.63 31.83 -0.61
N ARG A 155 23.45 33.14 -0.81
CA ARG A 155 24.40 34.01 -1.53
C ARG A 155 24.80 35.21 -0.69
#